data_AF-A0A950AEF0-F1
#
_entry.id   AF-A0A950AEF0-F1
#
_cell.length_a   1.000
_cell.length_b   1.000
_cell.length_c   1.000
_cell.angle_alpha   90.00
_cell.angle_beta   90.00
_cell.angle_gamma   90.00
#
_symmetry.space_group_name_H-M   'P 1'
#
loop_
_entity.id
_entity.type
_entity.pdbx_description
1 polymer ?
#
loop_
_entity_poly.entity_id
_entity_poly.type
_entity_poly.pdbx_seq_one_letter_code
_entity_poly.pdbx_strand_id
1 'polypeptide(L)'
;VYAVADLAIARSGAASLTELSYFDLPSILIPYPFAAENHQLFNAEVFAKHSVAEVLEESRVNGDTLGSLIDHFLNNGAVPRPSAGTPRVFGPETAANRIVEIIEKSRE
;
A
#
# COMPACT_ATOMS: atom_id res chain seq x y z
N VAL A 1 6.61 -11.79 9.52
CA VAL A 1 5.86 -12.28 8.34
C VAL A 1 6.17 -11.45 7.11
N TYR A 2 5.96 -10.12 7.12
CA TYR A 2 6.22 -9.25 5.96
C TYR A 2 7.63 -9.39 5.35
N ALA A 3 8.68 -9.41 6.18
CA ALA A 3 10.08 -9.51 5.72
C ALA A 3 10.41 -10.78 4.91
N VAL A 4 9.60 -11.84 5.00
CA VAL A 4 9.81 -13.12 4.31
C VAL A 4 8.72 -13.41 3.27
N ALA A 5 7.83 -12.44 3.02
CA ALA A 5 6.79 -12.57 2.03
C ALA A 5 7.25 -12.02 0.67
N ASP A 6 6.69 -12.58 -0.40
CA ASP A 6 6.86 -12.09 -1.77
C ASP A 6 5.65 -11.28 -2.27
N LEU A 7 4.48 -11.53 -1.66
CA LEU A 7 3.20 -10.90 -1.99
C LEU A 7 2.34 -10.83 -0.72
N ALA A 8 1.61 -9.73 -0.54
CA ALA A 8 0.56 -9.62 0.47
C ALA A 8 -0.82 -9.49 -0.15
N ILE A 9 -1.82 -10.06 0.52
CA ILE A 9 -3.24 -9.83 0.20
C ILE A 9 -3.85 -9.22 1.46
N ALA A 10 -4.35 -7.99 1.36
CA ALA A 10 -4.79 -7.25 2.55
C ALA A 10 -5.89 -6.24 2.25
N ARG A 11 -6.57 -5.81 3.32
CA ARG A 11 -7.38 -4.57 3.28
C ARG A 11 -6.46 -3.35 3.23
N SER A 12 -6.93 -2.29 2.59
CA SER A 12 -6.20 -1.02 2.44
C SER A 12 -6.40 -0.05 3.61
N GLY A 13 -6.36 -0.59 4.83
CA GLY A 13 -6.31 0.21 6.06
C GLY A 13 -4.97 0.91 6.23
N ALA A 14 -4.96 2.08 6.87
CA ALA A 14 -3.75 2.91 6.99
C ALA A 14 -2.56 2.14 7.59
N ALA A 15 -2.75 1.44 8.71
CA ALA A 15 -1.69 0.67 9.35
C ALA A 15 -1.14 -0.46 8.46
N SER A 16 -2.02 -1.23 7.81
CA SER A 16 -1.60 -2.28 6.88
C SER A 16 -0.76 -1.71 5.75
N LEU A 17 -1.21 -0.59 5.17
CA LEU A 17 -0.49 0.07 4.09
C LEU A 17 0.85 0.65 4.53
N THR A 18 0.95 1.18 5.75
CA THR A 18 2.23 1.61 6.33
C THR A 18 3.22 0.45 6.41
N GLU A 19 2.79 -0.71 6.90
CA GLU A 19 3.66 -1.90 6.96
C GLU A 19 4.07 -2.37 5.56
N LEU A 20 3.12 -2.46 4.61
CA LEU A 20 3.41 -2.88 3.24
C LEU A 20 4.37 -1.92 2.52
N SER A 21 4.21 -0.62 2.74
CA SER A 21 5.13 0.43 2.25
C SER A 21 6.52 0.29 2.88
N TYR A 22 6.60 0.07 4.19
CA TYR A 22 7.87 -0.06 4.90
C TYR A 22 8.68 -1.27 4.42
N PHE A 23 8.01 -2.42 4.25
CA PHE A 23 8.64 -3.64 3.73
C PHE A 23 8.74 -3.69 2.21
N ASP A 24 8.22 -2.67 1.52
CA ASP A 24 8.20 -2.61 0.06
C ASP A 24 7.62 -3.91 -0.55
N LEU A 25 6.52 -4.38 0.06
CA LEU A 25 5.91 -5.66 -0.25
C LEU A 25 4.83 -5.46 -1.32
N PRO A 26 4.99 -6.06 -2.52
CA PRO A 26 3.94 -6.07 -3.54
C PRO A 26 2.63 -6.59 -2.95
N SER A 27 1.50 -6.01 -3.36
CA SER A 27 0.23 -6.35 -2.72
C SER A 27 -0.98 -6.38 -3.65
N ILE A 28 -1.91 -7.28 -3.35
CA ILE A 28 -3.29 -7.24 -3.85
C ILE A 28 -4.14 -6.62 -2.74
N LEU A 29 -4.64 -5.42 -2.99
CA LEU A 29 -5.44 -4.67 -2.03
C LEU A 29 -6.92 -4.89 -2.30
N ILE A 30 -7.65 -5.30 -1.26
CA ILE A 30 -9.10 -5.51 -1.29
C ILE A 30 -9.75 -4.47 -0.37
N PRO A 31 -10.10 -3.27 -0.86
CA PRO A 31 -10.68 -2.23 -0.03
C PRO A 31 -11.97 -2.70 0.64
N TYR A 32 -12.17 -2.32 1.90
CA TYR A 32 -13.46 -2.49 2.56
C TYR A 32 -14.49 -1.51 1.97
N PRO A 33 -15.59 -1.99 1.37
CA PRO A 33 -16.52 -1.12 0.63
C PRO A 33 -17.36 -0.22 1.54
N PHE A 34 -17.49 -0.54 2.82
CA PHE A 34 -18.26 0.26 3.79
C PHE A 34 -17.38 1.17 4.64
N ALA A 35 -16.15 1.40 4.20
CA ALA A 35 -15.22 2.28 4.87
C ALA A 35 -15.70 3.74 4.72
N ALA A 36 -15.63 4.54 5.79
CA ALA A 36 -16.14 5.90 5.78
C ALA A 36 -15.51 6.71 4.63
N GLU A 37 -16.35 7.44 3.90
CA GLU A 37 -15.93 8.27 2.75
C GLU A 37 -15.12 7.50 1.68
N ASN A 38 -15.25 6.17 1.59
CA ASN A 38 -14.45 5.33 0.70
C ASN A 38 -12.93 5.45 0.91
N HIS A 39 -12.48 5.85 2.11
CA HIS A 39 -11.06 6.10 2.39
C HIS A 39 -10.14 4.89 2.12
N GLN A 40 -10.64 3.65 2.25
CA GLN A 40 -9.86 2.47 1.88
C GLN A 40 -9.67 2.33 0.37
N LEU A 41 -10.62 2.74 -0.46
CA LEU A 41 -10.45 2.72 -1.92
C LEU A 41 -9.39 3.73 -2.33
N PHE A 42 -9.49 4.97 -1.85
CA PHE A 42 -8.50 6.02 -2.13
C PHE A 42 -7.09 5.62 -1.69
N ASN A 43 -6.97 5.03 -0.51
CA ASN A 43 -5.73 4.48 -0.01
C ASN A 43 -5.14 3.42 -0.97
N ALA A 44 -5.96 2.49 -1.48
CA ALA A 44 -5.51 1.46 -2.41
C ALA A 44 -5.09 2.04 -3.78
N GLU A 45 -5.83 3.02 -4.29
CA GLU A 45 -5.52 3.71 -5.54
C GLU A 45 -4.18 4.44 -5.50
N VAL A 46 -3.80 5.02 -4.35
CA VAL A 46 -2.47 5.61 -4.17
C VAL A 46 -1.39 4.56 -4.39
N PHE A 47 -1.51 3.38 -3.76
CA PHE A 47 -0.54 2.30 -3.92
C PHE A 47 -0.50 1.75 -5.35
N ALA A 48 -1.67 1.64 -6.01
CA ALA A 48 -1.73 1.21 -7.41
C ALA A 48 -1.04 2.19 -8.37
N LYS A 49 -1.16 3.50 -8.14
CA LYS A 49 -0.46 4.52 -8.94
C LYS A 49 1.06 4.44 -8.86
N HIS A 50 1.60 3.94 -7.75
CA HIS A 50 3.04 3.71 -7.58
C HIS A 50 3.48 2.33 -8.09
N SER A 51 2.58 1.63 -8.79
CA SER A 51 2.77 0.29 -9.32
C SER A 51 3.17 -0.73 -8.26
N VAL A 52 2.94 -0.50 -6.96
CA VAL A 52 3.27 -1.46 -5.88
C VAL A 52 2.11 -2.39 -5.51
N ALA A 53 0.92 -2.10 -6.03
CA ALA A 53 -0.26 -2.88 -5.72
C ALA A 53 -1.24 -2.98 -6.89
N GLU A 54 -2.04 -4.05 -6.88
CA GLU A 54 -3.25 -4.19 -7.68
C GLU A 54 -4.47 -4.05 -6.78
N VAL A 55 -5.52 -3.37 -7.25
CA VAL A 55 -6.76 -3.19 -6.50
C VAL A 55 -7.79 -4.19 -7.00
N LEU A 56 -8.30 -5.03 -6.08
CA LEU A 56 -9.40 -5.95 -6.34
C LEU A 56 -10.60 -5.54 -5.47
N GLU A 57 -11.64 -4.98 -6.10
CA GLU A 57 -12.89 -4.69 -5.38
C GLU A 57 -13.46 -5.94 -4.72
N GLU A 58 -13.94 -5.81 -3.48
CA GLU A 58 -14.49 -6.94 -2.71
C GLU A 58 -15.60 -7.69 -3.47
N SER A 59 -16.45 -6.96 -4.19
CA SER A 59 -17.54 -7.51 -5.01
C SER A 59 -17.05 -8.45 -6.13
N ARG A 60 -15.79 -8.33 -6.52
CA ARG A 60 -15.14 -9.10 -7.59
C ARG A 60 -14.25 -10.22 -7.06
N VAL A 61 -14.13 -10.37 -5.74
CA VAL A 61 -13.30 -11.41 -5.12
C VAL A 61 -13.98 -12.77 -5.29
N ASN A 62 -13.31 -13.65 -6.04
CA ASN A 62 -13.62 -15.07 -6.12
C ASN A 62 -12.33 -15.85 -6.41
N GLY A 63 -12.42 -17.18 -6.44
CA GLY A 63 -11.25 -18.06 -6.65
C GLY A 63 -10.52 -17.76 -7.96
N ASP A 64 -11.25 -17.53 -9.04
CA ASP A 64 -10.68 -17.31 -10.37
C ASP A 64 -10.00 -15.94 -10.47
N THR A 65 -10.66 -14.87 -10.00
CA THR A 65 -10.12 -13.52 -10.05
C THR A 65 -8.91 -13.36 -9.15
N LEU A 66 -8.96 -13.88 -7.94
CA LEU A 66 -7.85 -13.81 -7.00
C LEU A 66 -6.69 -14.71 -7.45
N GLY A 67 -6.98 -15.93 -7.90
CA GLY A 67 -5.97 -16.85 -8.43
C GLY A 67 -5.23 -16.26 -9.63
N SER A 68 -5.95 -15.69 -10.58
CA SER A 68 -5.36 -15.04 -11.76
C SER A 68 -4.43 -13.88 -11.39
N LEU A 69 -4.78 -13.08 -10.39
CA LEU A 69 -3.92 -12.00 -9.91
C LEU A 69 -2.68 -12.55 -9.20
N ILE A 70 -2.82 -13.56 -8.35
CA ILE A 70 -1.67 -14.21 -7.70
C ILE A 70 -0.71 -14.77 -8.77
N ASP A 71 -1.24 -15.50 -9.75
CA ASP A 71 -0.44 -16.06 -10.85
C ASP A 71 0.24 -14.96 -11.67
N HIS A 72 -0.44 -13.83 -11.89
CA HIS A 72 0.16 -12.68 -12.56
C HIS A 72 1.38 -12.15 -11.80
N PHE A 73 1.26 -11.96 -10.48
CA PHE A 73 2.37 -11.50 -9.63
C PHE A 73 3.52 -12.51 -9.54
N LEU A 74 3.22 -13.81 -9.49
CA LEU A 74 4.25 -14.85 -9.38
C LEU A 74 5.01 -15.08 -10.69
N ASN A 75 4.34 -14.96 -11.84
CA ASN A 75 4.93 -15.34 -13.14
C ASN A 75 5.51 -14.17 -13.94
N ASN A 76 4.96 -12.95 -13.83
CA ASN A 76 5.45 -11.80 -14.59
C ASN A 76 6.54 -11.00 -13.86
N GLY A 77 7.03 -11.54 -12.76
CA GLY A 77 7.84 -10.84 -11.78
C GLY A 77 6.95 -9.97 -10.92
N ALA A 78 7.04 -10.17 -9.60
CA ALA A 78 6.49 -9.20 -8.66
C ALA A 78 7.00 -7.81 -9.07
N VAL A 79 6.17 -6.77 -8.88
CA VAL A 79 6.58 -5.37 -9.01
C VAL A 79 8.01 -5.27 -8.50
N PRO A 80 8.98 -4.77 -9.30
CA PRO A 80 10.37 -4.83 -8.91
C PRO A 80 10.49 -4.29 -7.48
N ARG A 81 11.09 -5.03 -6.56
CA ARG A 81 11.47 -4.43 -5.27
C ARG A 81 12.43 -3.29 -5.63
N PRO A 82 12.15 -2.00 -5.39
CA PRO A 82 13.16 -0.97 -5.49
C PRO A 82 14.45 -1.44 -4.85
N SER A 83 15.55 -1.13 -5.53
CA SER A 83 16.91 -1.30 -5.01
C SER A 83 16.95 -0.84 -3.56
N ALA A 84 17.51 -1.67 -2.68
CA ALA A 84 17.55 -1.44 -1.23
C ALA A 84 17.79 0.03 -0.88
N GLY A 85 16.78 0.70 -0.31
CA GLY A 85 16.93 2.03 0.29
C GLY A 85 15.86 3.08 -0.02
N THR A 86 15.02 2.91 -1.06
CA THR A 86 13.98 3.93 -1.36
C THR A 86 12.63 3.28 -1.65
N PRO A 87 11.72 3.23 -0.66
CA PRO A 87 10.44 2.58 -0.86
C PRO A 87 9.53 3.48 -1.72
N ARG A 88 8.72 2.88 -2.60
CA ARG A 88 7.99 3.63 -3.67
C ARG A 88 6.90 4.57 -3.15
N VAL A 89 6.42 4.32 -1.93
CA VAL A 89 5.33 5.07 -1.28
C VAL A 89 5.80 5.39 0.13
N PHE A 90 6.14 6.64 0.46
CA PHE A 90 6.54 7.03 1.82
C PHE A 90 5.79 8.24 2.36
N GLY A 91 5.57 8.23 3.66
CA GLY A 91 5.40 9.45 4.45
C GLY A 91 6.76 10.09 4.74
N PRO A 92 6.82 11.40 5.06
CA PRO A 92 8.10 12.05 5.34
C PRO A 92 8.74 11.53 6.63
N GLU A 93 10.02 11.13 6.58
CA GLU A 93 10.82 10.80 7.79
C GLU A 93 10.96 11.99 8.74
N THR A 94 10.71 13.19 8.24
CA THR A 94 10.79 14.46 8.97
C THR A 94 9.47 14.90 9.58
N ALA A 95 8.44 14.03 9.66
CA ALA A 95 7.10 14.40 10.14
C ALA A 95 7.12 15.15 11.48
N ALA A 96 7.88 14.65 12.46
CA ALA A 96 8.03 15.31 13.76
C ALA A 96 8.63 16.72 13.62
N ASN A 97 9.72 16.87 12.86
CA ASN A 97 10.36 18.16 12.63
C ASN A 97 9.43 19.15 11.91
N ARG A 98 8.66 18.67 10.92
CA ARG A 98 7.69 19.50 10.19
C ARG A 98 6.59 20.02 11.11
N ILE A 99 6.13 19.20 12.06
CA ILE A 99 5.16 19.63 13.08
C ILE A 99 5.76 20.73 13.96
N VAL A 100 6.99 20.55 14.43
CA VAL A 100 7.70 21.56 15.23
C VAL A 100 7.83 22.88 14.46
N GLU A 101 8.27 22.83 13.20
CA GLU A 101 8.41 24.01 12.35
C GLU A 101 7.08 24.78 12.16
N ILE A 102 5.97 24.06 11.98
CA ILE A 102 4.64 24.67 11.83
C ILE A 102 4.22 25.38 13.13
N ILE A 103 4.46 24.75 14.28
CA ILE A 103 4.13 25.32 15.59
C ILE A 103 4.94 26.59 15.84
N GLU A 104 6.26 26.57 15.58
CA GLU A 104 7.12 27.73 15.80
C GLU A 104 6.75 28.91 14.87
N LYS A 105 6.50 28.65 13.57
CA LYS A 105 6.06 29.69 12.62
C LYS A 105 4.70 30.30 12.96
N SER A 106 3.83 29.57 13.65
CA SER A 106 2.51 30.07 14.05
C SER A 106 2.56 30.96 15.29
N ARG A 107 3.73 31.12 15.92
CA ARG A 107 3.94 31.99 17.09
C ARG A 107 4.49 33.38 16.74
N GLU A 108 4.92 33.58 15.50
CA GLU A 108 5.30 34.89 14.93
C GLU A 108 4.06 35.63 14.41
#